data_AF-A0A7Y3BLR7-F1
#
_entry.id   AF-A0A7Y3BLR7-F1
#
_cell.length_a   1.000
_cell.length_b   1.000
_cell.length_c   1.000
_cell.angle_alpha   90.00
_cell.angle_beta   90.00
_cell.angle_gamma   90.00
#
_symmetry.space_group_name_H-M   'P 1'
#
loop_
_entity.id
_entity.type
_entity.pdbx_description
1 polymer ?
#
loop_
_entity_poly.entity_id
_entity_poly.type
_entity_poly.pdbx_seq_one_letter_code
_entity_poly.pdbx_strand_id
1 'polypeptide(L)'
;MKDHFIEVNLLTQHATLYSRDGSKLVFPVSSGNKNIEEGIETRNGLFVIKSKAKKLYSVQFDSTVMLYWMGFNAGIGFHALLGKRYYGYLGKKNVSHGCIRVSREDAEFVYKQIEKGTPVLVHKGNSAVKIGFGRLGEVYKYYSYSENYRFIPQRYELIYTGDYLISAKDKILIDEENVGHNGLPIGNSEMIPVKQKIKPSTLWVDASLSEEKRLTEIFLGTETYALTYNPHLDSKN
;
A
#
# COMPACT_ATOMS: atom_id res chain seq x y z
N MET A 1 -3.53 -16.71 5.46
CA MET A 1 -3.63 -15.25 5.21
C MET A 1 -3.39 -14.55 6.55
N LYS A 2 -2.66 -13.44 6.57
CA LYS A 2 -2.36 -12.74 7.85
C LYS A 2 -3.61 -12.02 8.37
N ASP A 3 -3.73 -11.88 9.68
CA ASP A 3 -4.88 -11.22 10.33
C ASP A 3 -4.65 -9.74 10.63
N HIS A 4 -3.44 -9.26 10.37
CA HIS A 4 -3.05 -7.88 10.63
C HIS A 4 -2.27 -7.29 9.46
N PHE A 5 -2.38 -5.98 9.29
CA PHE A 5 -1.41 -5.16 8.53
C PHE A 5 -1.22 -3.81 9.24
N ILE A 6 -0.09 -3.16 8.98
CA ILE A 6 0.24 -1.85 9.55
C ILE A 6 0.29 -0.81 8.43
N GLU A 7 -0.31 0.34 8.66
CA GLU A 7 -0.13 1.54 7.84
C GLU A 7 0.64 2.58 8.65
N VAL A 8 1.63 3.24 8.06
CA VAL A 8 2.44 4.29 8.69
C VAL A 8 2.37 5.53 7.82
N ASN A 9 1.86 6.61 8.42
CA ASN A 9 1.91 7.92 7.82
C ASN A 9 3.08 8.71 8.42
N LEU A 10 4.12 8.93 7.61
CA LEU A 10 5.34 9.62 8.02
C LEU A 10 5.14 11.12 8.22
N LEU A 11 4.10 11.74 7.65
CA LEU A 11 3.84 13.17 7.89
C LEU A 11 3.16 13.38 9.23
N THR A 12 2.17 12.55 9.56
CA THR A 12 1.45 12.65 10.83
C THR A 12 2.21 11.98 11.97
N GLN A 13 3.24 11.18 11.68
CA GLN A 13 3.99 10.39 12.67
C GLN A 13 3.08 9.44 13.47
N HIS A 14 2.10 8.83 12.80
CA HIS A 14 1.23 7.81 13.38
C HIS A 14 1.25 6.54 12.55
N ALA A 15 1.06 5.42 13.24
CA ALA A 15 0.82 4.14 12.62
C ALA A 15 -0.54 3.59 13.06
N THR A 16 -1.16 2.82 12.18
CA THR A 16 -2.42 2.13 12.45
C THR A 16 -2.22 0.64 12.21
N LEU A 17 -2.44 -0.16 13.25
CA LEU A 17 -2.61 -1.61 13.12
C LEU A 17 -4.07 -1.89 12.79
N TYR A 18 -4.31 -2.49 11.63
CA TYR A 18 -5.63 -2.96 11.22
C TYR A 18 -5.73 -4.46 11.46
N SER A 19 -6.88 -4.90 11.94
CA SER A 19 -7.18 -6.30 12.21
C SER A 19 -8.30 -6.80 11.29
N ARG A 20 -8.25 -8.09 10.95
CA ARG A 20 -9.25 -8.74 10.09
C ARG A 20 -10.68 -8.64 10.62
N ASP A 21 -10.84 -8.60 11.95
CA ASP A 21 -12.13 -8.43 12.63
C ASP A 21 -12.72 -7.02 12.53
N GLY A 22 -12.00 -6.09 11.89
CA GLY A 22 -12.40 -4.69 11.71
C GLY A 22 -11.91 -3.75 12.82
N SER A 23 -11.27 -4.28 13.87
CA SER A 23 -10.65 -3.44 14.89
C SER A 23 -9.43 -2.70 14.33
N LYS A 24 -9.14 -1.53 14.91
CA LYS A 24 -7.97 -0.72 14.58
C LYS A 24 -7.34 -0.14 15.85
N LEU A 25 -6.01 -0.15 15.90
CA LEU A 25 -5.23 0.55 16.92
C LEU A 25 -4.39 1.62 16.24
N VAL A 26 -4.60 2.88 16.61
CA VAL A 26 -3.76 3.99 16.17
C VAL A 26 -2.76 4.30 17.29
N PHE A 27 -1.48 4.39 16.95
CA PHE A 27 -0.42 4.65 17.91
C PHE A 27 0.62 5.65 17.35
N PRO A 28 1.19 6.52 18.21
CA PRO A 28 2.15 7.51 17.79
C PRO A 28 3.54 6.89 17.58
N VAL A 29 4.25 7.36 16.56
CA VAL A 29 5.59 6.87 16.20
C VAL A 29 6.59 8.01 16.04
N SER A 30 7.88 7.68 15.96
CA SER A 30 8.93 8.61 15.52
C SER A 30 9.83 7.94 14.49
N SER A 31 9.76 8.40 13.24
CA SER A 31 10.45 7.80 12.11
C SER A 31 11.86 8.36 11.88
N GLY A 32 12.50 7.90 10.80
CA GLY A 32 13.81 8.32 10.35
C GLY A 32 13.87 9.78 9.91
N ASN A 33 14.99 10.43 10.22
CA ASN A 33 15.27 11.80 9.86
C ASN A 33 16.66 11.90 9.21
N LYS A 34 16.69 12.29 7.94
CA LYS A 34 17.91 12.46 7.15
C LYS A 34 18.81 13.63 7.62
N ASN A 35 18.29 14.52 8.46
CA ASN A 35 19.01 15.70 8.95
C ASN A 35 19.75 15.43 10.28
N ILE A 36 19.64 14.22 10.83
CA ILE A 36 20.43 13.78 11.98
C ILE A 36 21.69 13.08 11.44
N GLU A 37 22.82 13.21 12.15
CA GLU A 37 24.06 12.50 11.82
C GLU A 37 23.80 11.00 11.66
N GLU A 38 24.32 10.40 10.57
CA GLU A 38 24.05 9.01 10.16
C GLU A 38 22.56 8.64 10.01
N GLY A 39 21.67 9.63 9.98
CA GLY A 39 20.25 9.45 9.82
C GLY A 39 19.85 9.29 8.37
N ILE A 40 18.91 8.38 8.11
CA ILE A 40 18.21 8.28 6.83
C ILE A 40 16.71 8.51 7.03
N GLU A 41 16.05 9.00 5.99
CA GLU A 41 14.59 9.07 5.97
C GLU A 41 14.01 7.65 5.85
N THR A 42 12.98 7.33 6.63
CA THR A 42 12.26 6.06 6.48
C THR A 42 11.65 6.02 5.09
N ARG A 43 11.94 4.96 4.33
CA ARG A 43 11.48 4.82 2.95
C ARG A 43 9.97 4.58 2.88
N ASN A 44 9.33 5.25 1.92
CA ASN A 44 7.96 4.90 1.51
C ASN A 44 7.97 3.59 0.73
N GLY A 45 6.88 2.83 0.82
CA GLY A 45 6.72 1.56 0.12
C GLY A 45 5.77 0.62 0.82
N LEU A 46 5.48 -0.49 0.14
CA LEU A 46 4.78 -1.63 0.71
C LEU A 46 5.79 -2.72 1.05
N PHE A 47 5.91 -3.03 2.34
CA PHE A 47 6.84 -3.99 2.90
C PHE A 47 6.10 -5.09 3.63
N VAL A 48 6.86 -6.02 4.21
CA VAL A 48 6.36 -7.08 5.10
C VAL A 48 7.33 -7.27 6.26
N ILE A 49 6.84 -7.67 7.43
CA ILE A 49 7.70 -8.03 8.57
C ILE A 49 8.56 -9.23 8.19
N LYS A 50 9.88 -9.05 8.15
CA LYS A 50 10.87 -10.10 7.84
C LYS A 50 11.50 -10.72 9.08
N SER A 51 11.62 -9.96 10.16
CA SER A 51 12.25 -10.43 11.39
C SER A 51 11.57 -9.89 12.64
N LYS A 52 11.62 -10.68 13.71
CA LYS A 52 11.08 -10.32 15.02
C LYS A 52 12.04 -10.77 16.12
N ALA A 53 12.27 -9.93 17.12
CA ALA A 53 13.04 -10.29 18.31
C ALA A 53 12.56 -9.48 19.53
N LYS A 54 12.42 -10.11 20.71
CA LYS A 54 12.04 -9.37 21.93
C LYS A 54 13.10 -8.32 22.32
N LYS A 55 14.36 -8.62 22.02
CA LYS A 55 15.51 -7.74 22.25
C LYS A 55 16.50 -7.93 21.11
N LEU A 56 16.93 -6.84 20.48
CA LEU A 56 17.96 -6.80 19.46
C LEU A 56 18.96 -5.70 19.81
N TYR A 57 20.24 -5.93 19.53
CA TYR A 57 21.30 -4.95 19.74
C TYR A 57 21.70 -4.37 18.40
N SER A 58 21.66 -3.04 18.27
CA SER A 58 22.10 -2.38 17.04
C SER A 58 23.61 -2.49 16.89
N VAL A 59 24.08 -3.16 15.84
CA VAL A 59 25.51 -3.20 15.52
C VAL A 59 26.03 -1.80 15.12
N GLN A 60 25.21 -1.01 14.43
CA GLN A 60 25.59 0.31 13.93
C GLN A 60 25.59 1.41 15.00
N PHE A 61 24.73 1.29 16.02
CA PHE A 61 24.51 2.37 17.00
C PHE A 61 24.92 1.93 18.40
N ASP A 62 26.21 1.61 18.57
CA ASP A 62 26.83 1.28 19.86
C ASP A 62 26.03 0.30 20.72
N SER A 63 25.61 -0.82 20.12
CA SER A 63 24.81 -1.85 20.79
C SER A 63 23.51 -1.33 21.41
N THR A 64 22.94 -0.24 20.88
CA THR A 64 21.66 0.32 21.34
C THR A 64 20.62 -0.79 21.40
N VAL A 65 20.02 -0.96 22.57
CA VAL A 65 19.01 -2.00 22.82
C VAL A 65 17.68 -1.58 22.19
N MET A 66 17.27 -2.36 21.19
CA MET A 66 15.97 -2.28 20.53
C MET A 66 15.04 -3.34 21.12
N LEU A 67 14.01 -2.91 21.82
CA LEU A 67 13.00 -3.78 22.40
C LEU A 67 11.87 -4.03 21.39
N TYR A 68 11.33 -5.26 21.38
CA TYR A 68 10.22 -5.66 20.52
C TYR A 68 10.48 -5.33 19.04
N TRP A 69 11.67 -5.72 18.56
CA TRP A 69 12.08 -5.52 17.19
C TRP A 69 11.13 -6.20 16.21
N MET A 70 10.67 -5.45 15.20
CA MET A 70 9.83 -5.90 14.09
C MET A 70 10.39 -5.30 12.78
N GLY A 71 11.37 -5.97 12.19
CA GLY A 71 12.11 -5.52 11.01
C GLY A 71 11.35 -5.74 9.71
N PHE A 72 11.32 -4.74 8.81
CA PHE A 72 10.57 -4.81 7.55
C PHE A 72 11.35 -4.31 6.30
N ASN A 73 12.41 -3.50 6.47
CA ASN A 73 13.13 -2.92 5.33
C ASN A 73 14.65 -2.87 5.58
N ALA A 74 15.37 -3.96 5.28
CA ALA A 74 16.85 -4.01 5.24
C ALA A 74 17.57 -3.33 6.43
N GLY A 75 17.22 -3.70 7.66
CA GLY A 75 17.78 -3.08 8.88
C GLY A 75 16.92 -1.95 9.48
N ILE A 76 15.85 -1.55 8.79
CA ILE A 76 14.78 -0.68 9.32
C ILE A 76 13.64 -1.54 9.86
N GLY A 77 13.14 -1.16 11.03
CA GLY A 77 12.03 -1.84 11.71
C GLY A 77 11.35 -0.97 12.74
N PHE A 78 10.26 -1.50 13.30
CA PHE A 78 9.66 -0.94 14.50
C PHE A 78 10.39 -1.46 15.74
N HIS A 79 10.58 -0.60 16.74
CA HIS A 79 11.08 -1.00 18.05
C HIS A 79 10.85 0.09 19.09
N ALA A 80 10.98 -0.29 20.36
CA ALA A 80 11.12 0.63 21.49
C ALA A 80 12.58 0.73 21.97
N LEU A 81 12.86 1.71 22.83
CA LEU A 81 14.18 1.90 23.48
C LEU A 81 14.07 1.73 25.01
N LEU A 82 15.22 1.42 25.65
CA LEU A 82 15.34 1.34 27.12
C LEU A 82 15.21 2.69 27.85
N GLY A 83 15.50 3.81 27.20
CA GLY A 83 15.21 5.15 27.73
C GLY A 83 13.80 5.60 27.37
N LYS A 84 13.19 6.51 28.15
CA LYS A 84 11.87 7.10 27.81
C LYS A 84 11.95 8.49 27.18
N ARG A 85 13.15 9.08 27.05
CA ARG A 85 13.35 10.43 26.50
C ARG A 85 12.69 10.63 25.12
N TYR A 86 12.66 9.59 24.30
CA TYR A 86 12.11 9.67 22.95
C TYR A 86 10.57 9.79 22.92
N TYR A 87 9.86 9.49 24.01
CA TYR A 87 8.39 9.54 24.08
C TYR A 87 7.86 10.93 23.75
N GLY A 88 8.60 11.98 24.12
CA GLY A 88 8.23 13.37 23.83
C GLY A 88 8.14 13.70 22.33
N TYR A 89 8.73 12.87 21.46
CA TYR A 89 8.73 13.06 20.00
C TYR A 89 7.71 12.19 19.26
N LEU A 90 7.16 11.15 19.92
CA LEU A 90 6.20 10.25 19.29
C LEU A 90 4.96 11.04 18.84
N GLY A 91 4.53 10.85 17.59
CA GLY A 91 3.39 11.56 17.01
C GLY A 91 3.66 13.02 16.65
N LYS A 92 4.91 13.50 16.80
CA LYS A 92 5.26 14.92 16.66
C LYS A 92 6.45 15.18 15.75
N LYS A 93 7.54 14.43 15.94
CA LYS A 93 8.80 14.65 15.21
C LYS A 93 9.48 13.32 14.88
N ASN A 94 10.06 13.25 13.70
CA ASN A 94 10.97 12.19 13.29
C ASN A 94 12.37 12.45 13.86
N VAL A 95 12.83 11.58 14.75
CA VAL A 95 14.14 11.74 15.43
C VAL A 95 14.97 10.46 15.45
N SER A 96 14.63 9.46 14.63
CA SER A 96 15.40 8.22 14.50
C SER A 96 16.39 8.28 13.33
N HIS A 97 17.31 7.31 13.27
CA HIS A 97 18.23 7.14 12.14
C HIS A 97 17.64 6.30 10.99
N GLY A 98 16.34 6.02 10.98
CA GLY A 98 15.67 5.26 9.91
C GLY A 98 14.53 4.40 10.42
N CYS A 99 14.71 3.76 11.58
CA CYS A 99 13.72 2.93 12.24
C CYS A 99 12.45 3.69 12.65
N ILE A 100 11.37 2.96 12.91
CA ILE A 100 10.14 3.53 13.45
C ILE A 100 10.14 3.28 14.96
N ARG A 101 10.44 4.32 15.74
CA ARG A 101 10.38 4.24 17.20
C ARG A 101 8.93 4.26 17.65
N VAL A 102 8.61 3.37 18.57
CA VAL A 102 7.27 3.18 19.14
C VAL A 102 7.38 3.19 20.66
N SER A 103 6.33 3.59 21.40
CA SER A 103 6.30 3.42 22.86
C SER A 103 6.54 1.95 23.23
N ARG A 104 7.06 1.65 24.42
CA ARG A 104 7.26 0.27 24.85
C ARG A 104 5.95 -0.50 24.94
N GLU A 105 4.92 0.18 25.41
CA GLU A 105 3.58 -0.36 25.62
C GLU A 105 2.96 -0.76 24.28
N ASP A 106 2.98 0.14 23.29
CA ASP A 106 2.46 -0.14 21.95
C ASP A 106 3.36 -1.14 21.22
N ALA A 107 4.69 -1.06 21.37
CA ALA A 107 5.61 -2.00 20.74
C ALA A 107 5.40 -3.43 21.27
N GLU A 108 5.22 -3.60 22.59
CA GLU A 108 4.91 -4.89 23.19
C GLU A 108 3.57 -5.43 22.69
N PHE A 109 2.55 -4.59 22.67
CA PHE A 109 1.22 -4.96 22.21
C PHE A 109 1.26 -5.41 20.74
N VAL A 110 1.74 -4.54 19.85
CA VAL A 110 1.81 -4.82 18.40
C VAL A 110 2.69 -6.03 18.12
N TYR A 111 3.82 -6.19 18.83
CA TYR A 111 4.69 -7.36 18.70
C TYR A 111 3.97 -8.67 19.01
N LYS A 112 3.03 -8.70 19.95
CA LYS A 112 2.24 -9.90 20.26
C LYS A 112 1.18 -10.20 19.19
N GLN A 113 0.65 -9.18 18.52
CA GLN A 113 -0.41 -9.33 17.51
C GLN A 113 0.10 -9.77 16.14
N ILE A 114 1.23 -9.23 15.71
CA ILE A 114 1.71 -9.43 14.34
C ILE A 114 2.67 -10.60 14.21
N GLU A 115 2.93 -11.05 12.99
CA GLU A 115 3.82 -12.17 12.68
C GLU A 115 4.72 -11.82 11.48
N LYS A 116 5.69 -12.69 11.16
CA LYS A 116 6.45 -12.53 9.91
C LYS A 116 5.48 -12.62 8.73
N GLY A 117 5.70 -11.79 7.71
CA GLY A 117 4.81 -11.64 6.56
C GLY A 117 3.67 -10.65 6.76
N THR A 118 3.45 -10.12 7.98
CA THR A 118 2.49 -9.01 8.18
C THR A 118 2.86 -7.82 7.28
N PRO A 119 1.95 -7.34 6.41
CA PRO A 119 2.22 -6.21 5.53
C PRO A 119 2.40 -4.89 6.30
N VAL A 120 3.27 -4.02 5.79
CA VAL A 120 3.54 -2.67 6.31
C VAL A 120 3.52 -1.67 5.16
N LEU A 121 2.49 -0.84 5.09
CA LEU A 121 2.40 0.28 4.14
C LEU A 121 3.01 1.52 4.77
N VAL A 122 4.04 2.10 4.16
CA VAL A 122 4.67 3.35 4.62
C VAL A 122 4.49 4.43 3.56
N HIS A 123 3.94 5.58 3.92
CA HIS A 123 3.64 6.66 2.97
C HIS A 123 3.69 8.06 3.62
N LYS A 124 3.63 9.11 2.81
CA LYS A 124 3.60 10.52 3.24
C LYS A 124 2.24 11.16 2.94
N GLY A 125 1.14 10.45 3.22
CA GLY A 125 -0.21 10.89 2.84
C GLY A 125 -0.60 10.59 1.39
N ASN A 126 0.36 10.17 0.56
CA ASN A 126 0.13 9.83 -0.84
C ASN A 126 0.38 8.34 -1.11
N SER A 127 -0.68 7.59 -1.41
CA SER A 127 -0.57 6.18 -1.80
C SER A 127 -1.69 5.81 -2.77
N ALA A 128 -1.34 5.36 -3.96
CA ALA A 128 -2.27 4.82 -4.95
C ALA A 128 -2.63 3.35 -4.68
N VAL A 129 -2.10 2.74 -3.62
CA VAL A 129 -2.33 1.35 -3.25
C VAL A 129 -3.15 1.29 -1.95
N LYS A 130 -4.10 0.35 -1.89
CA LYS A 130 -4.76 -0.05 -0.66
C LYS A 130 -4.49 -1.50 -0.36
N ILE A 131 -4.25 -1.81 0.91
CA ILE A 131 -4.18 -3.17 1.41
C ILE A 131 -5.58 -3.59 1.85
N GLY A 132 -5.96 -4.82 1.51
CA GLY A 132 -7.18 -5.45 2.01
C GLY A 132 -6.88 -6.86 2.50
N PHE A 133 -7.72 -7.36 3.40
CA PHE A 133 -7.65 -8.74 3.82
C PHE A 133 -8.22 -9.65 2.74
N GLY A 134 -7.43 -10.63 2.30
CA GLY A 134 -7.91 -11.68 1.42
C GLY A 134 -9.07 -12.47 2.05
N ARG A 135 -9.95 -13.01 1.21
CA ARG A 135 -11.14 -13.77 1.58
C ARG A 135 -11.04 -15.18 1.01
N LEU A 136 -11.47 -16.16 1.79
CA LEU A 136 -11.51 -17.53 1.33
C LEU A 136 -12.48 -17.66 0.16
N GLY A 137 -12.10 -18.39 -0.89
CA GLY A 137 -12.91 -18.58 -2.10
C GLY A 137 -12.80 -17.47 -3.14
N GLU A 138 -12.13 -16.35 -2.85
CA GLU A 138 -11.80 -15.36 -3.89
C GLU A 138 -10.53 -15.77 -4.67
N VAL A 139 -10.50 -15.42 -5.96
CA VAL A 139 -9.34 -15.63 -6.81
C VAL A 139 -8.41 -14.41 -6.74
N TYR A 140 -7.13 -14.67 -6.50
CA TYR A 140 -6.09 -13.66 -6.48
C TYR A 140 -4.99 -14.03 -7.47
N LYS A 141 -4.40 -13.02 -8.12
CA LYS A 141 -3.16 -13.21 -8.87
C LYS A 141 -1.99 -13.25 -7.90
N TYR A 142 -1.11 -14.21 -8.13
CA TYR A 142 0.14 -14.36 -7.40
C TYR A 142 1.30 -14.23 -8.37
N TYR A 143 2.21 -13.32 -8.08
CA TYR A 143 3.39 -13.04 -8.89
C TYR A 143 4.62 -13.13 -8.01
N SER A 144 5.77 -13.42 -8.61
CA SER A 144 7.07 -13.25 -7.96
C SER A 144 7.35 -11.79 -7.64
N TYR A 145 8.36 -11.53 -6.79
CA TYR A 145 8.76 -10.15 -6.45
C TYR A 145 9.15 -9.32 -7.68
N SER A 146 9.94 -9.89 -8.60
CA SER A 146 10.40 -9.19 -9.81
C SER A 146 9.24 -8.83 -10.74
N GLU A 147 8.26 -9.73 -10.88
CA GLU A 147 7.03 -9.49 -11.61
C GLU A 147 6.18 -8.39 -10.96
N ASN A 148 5.94 -8.47 -9.65
CA ASN A 148 5.23 -7.43 -8.92
C ASN A 148 5.91 -6.06 -9.09
N TYR A 149 7.23 -6.00 -8.96
CA TYR A 149 8.00 -4.76 -9.09
C TYR A 149 7.88 -4.15 -10.50
N ARG A 150 7.74 -4.97 -11.54
CA ARG A 150 7.57 -4.53 -12.93
C ARG A 150 6.12 -4.18 -13.29
N PHE A 151 5.17 -4.99 -12.86
CA PHE A 151 3.77 -4.88 -13.28
C PHE A 151 2.97 -3.85 -12.49
N ILE A 152 3.25 -3.69 -11.19
CA ILE A 152 2.52 -2.74 -10.35
C ILE A 152 2.63 -1.29 -10.88
N PRO A 153 3.81 -0.79 -11.28
CA PRO A 153 3.92 0.52 -11.92
C PRO A 153 3.05 0.71 -13.16
N GLN A 154 2.94 -0.32 -14.02
CA GLN A 154 2.10 -0.26 -15.22
C GLN A 154 0.61 -0.12 -14.87
N ARG A 155 0.19 -0.69 -13.73
CA ARG A 155 -1.19 -0.55 -13.23
C ARG A 155 -1.46 0.87 -12.74
N TYR A 156 -0.45 1.60 -12.29
CA TYR A 156 -0.64 2.99 -11.88
C TYR A 156 -0.95 3.90 -13.06
N GLU A 157 -0.31 3.68 -14.21
CA GLU A 157 -0.61 4.42 -15.43
C GLU A 157 -2.10 4.35 -15.77
N LEU A 158 -2.70 3.16 -15.69
CA LEU A 158 -4.15 2.98 -15.91
C LEU A 158 -5.01 3.77 -14.92
N ILE A 159 -4.58 3.87 -13.66
CA ILE A 159 -5.30 4.65 -12.65
C ILE A 159 -5.15 6.15 -12.95
N TYR A 160 -3.96 6.60 -13.33
CA TYR A 160 -3.66 8.02 -13.60
C TYR A 160 -4.27 8.52 -14.90
N THR A 161 -4.40 7.69 -15.93
CA THR A 161 -5.06 8.05 -17.19
C THR A 161 -6.59 7.99 -17.12
N GLY A 162 -7.13 7.53 -16.00
CA GLY A 162 -8.57 7.34 -15.79
C GLY A 162 -9.13 6.04 -16.37
N ASP A 163 -8.29 5.12 -16.82
CA ASP A 163 -8.69 3.88 -17.50
C ASP A 163 -8.85 2.69 -16.55
N TYR A 164 -8.70 2.89 -15.24
CA TYR A 164 -8.74 1.81 -14.24
C TYR A 164 -10.02 0.98 -14.32
N LEU A 165 -11.19 1.61 -14.53
CA LEU A 165 -12.47 0.91 -14.61
C LEU A 165 -12.70 0.19 -15.94
N ILE A 166 -11.87 0.43 -16.96
CA ILE A 166 -11.91 -0.23 -18.27
C ILE A 166 -10.99 -1.47 -18.29
N SER A 167 -9.97 -1.50 -17.43
CA SER A 167 -9.03 -2.63 -17.31
C SER A 167 -9.49 -3.74 -16.35
N ALA A 168 -9.00 -4.97 -16.56
CA ALA A 168 -9.28 -6.10 -15.68
C ALA A 168 -8.68 -5.89 -14.26
N LYS A 169 -9.50 -6.08 -13.23
CA LYS A 169 -9.20 -5.72 -11.83
C LYS A 169 -8.69 -6.90 -11.01
N ASP A 170 -7.57 -7.47 -11.42
CA ASP A 170 -6.99 -8.56 -10.66
C ASP A 170 -6.47 -8.08 -9.30
N LYS A 171 -7.00 -8.65 -8.20
CA LYS A 171 -6.44 -8.45 -6.87
C LYS A 171 -5.12 -9.24 -6.79
N ILE A 172 -4.06 -8.58 -6.33
CA ILE A 172 -2.74 -9.21 -6.15
C ILE A 172 -2.64 -9.71 -4.72
N LEU A 173 -2.32 -10.99 -4.54
CA LEU A 173 -1.98 -11.54 -3.23
C LEU A 173 -0.51 -11.24 -2.92
N ILE A 174 -0.24 -10.71 -1.74
CA ILE A 174 1.11 -10.42 -1.25
C ILE A 174 1.43 -11.21 0.03
N ASP A 175 2.69 -11.57 0.19
CA ASP A 175 3.21 -12.27 1.36
C ASP A 175 4.72 -12.03 1.55
N GLU A 176 5.33 -12.75 2.49
CA GLU A 176 6.76 -12.74 2.76
C GLU A 176 7.64 -13.19 1.60
N GLU A 177 7.14 -13.96 0.63
CA GLU A 177 7.92 -14.51 -0.48
C GLU A 177 7.95 -13.54 -1.67
N ASN A 178 6.85 -12.83 -1.92
CA ASN A 178 6.72 -11.94 -3.08
C ASN A 178 6.87 -10.44 -2.79
N VAL A 179 7.18 -10.07 -1.55
CA VAL A 179 7.58 -8.71 -1.16
C VAL A 179 9.04 -8.73 -0.69
N GLY A 180 9.94 -8.28 -1.57
CA GLY A 180 11.39 -8.21 -1.30
C GLY A 180 11.77 -7.13 -0.28
N HIS A 181 13.05 -7.12 0.12
CA HIS A 181 13.56 -6.17 1.12
C HIS A 181 13.44 -4.70 0.72
N ASN A 182 13.47 -4.39 -0.58
CA ASN A 182 13.27 -3.05 -1.11
C ASN A 182 11.81 -2.59 -1.09
N GLY A 183 10.87 -3.47 -0.74
CA GLY A 183 9.44 -3.22 -0.82
C GLY A 183 8.93 -3.19 -2.26
N LEU A 184 7.62 -2.97 -2.37
CA LEU A 184 6.92 -2.67 -3.61
C LEU A 184 6.61 -1.17 -3.67
N PRO A 185 6.58 -0.58 -4.88
CA PRO A 185 6.14 0.80 -5.04
C PRO A 185 4.68 0.94 -4.62
N ILE A 186 4.27 2.17 -4.30
CA ILE A 186 2.91 2.48 -3.81
C ILE A 186 2.20 3.55 -4.66
N GLY A 187 2.85 4.04 -5.72
CA GLY A 187 2.34 5.12 -6.57
C GLY A 187 2.13 6.44 -5.81
N ASN A 188 1.36 7.35 -6.43
CA ASN A 188 0.98 8.65 -5.89
C ASN A 188 -0.53 8.85 -6.09
N SER A 189 -1.29 8.90 -5.00
CA SER A 189 -2.73 9.14 -5.05
C SER A 189 -3.11 10.51 -5.60
N GLU A 190 -2.23 11.51 -5.56
CA GLU A 190 -2.48 12.85 -6.08
C GLU A 190 -2.57 12.88 -7.61
N MET A 191 -2.01 11.88 -8.29
CA MET A 191 -2.08 11.75 -9.74
C MET A 191 -3.35 11.02 -10.21
N ILE A 192 -4.19 10.56 -9.28
CA ILE A 192 -5.45 9.89 -9.62
C ILE A 192 -6.48 10.96 -10.03
N PRO A 193 -7.03 10.92 -11.25
CA PRO A 193 -8.00 11.90 -11.70
C PRO A 193 -9.31 11.76 -10.93
N VAL A 194 -10.00 12.89 -10.75
CA VAL A 194 -11.30 12.96 -10.05
C VAL A 194 -12.37 12.09 -10.72
N LYS A 195 -12.24 11.89 -12.04
CA LYS A 195 -13.16 11.08 -12.85
C LYS A 195 -12.40 9.92 -13.48
N GLN A 196 -13.05 8.75 -13.54
CA GLN A 196 -12.58 7.57 -14.25
C GLN A 196 -13.48 7.33 -15.45
N LYS A 197 -12.89 6.87 -16.55
CA LYS A 197 -13.62 6.43 -17.73
C LYS A 197 -14.27 5.09 -17.42
N ILE A 198 -15.52 4.94 -17.81
CA ILE A 198 -16.27 3.70 -17.70
C ILE A 198 -16.41 3.09 -19.09
N LYS A 199 -16.31 1.76 -19.18
CA LYS A 199 -16.71 1.09 -20.42
C LYS A 199 -18.24 1.26 -20.56
N PRO A 200 -18.75 1.72 -21.71
CA PRO A 200 -20.21 1.78 -21.90
C PRO A 200 -20.80 0.38 -21.75
N SER A 201 -21.99 0.30 -21.14
CA SER A 201 -22.71 -0.97 -20.92
C SER A 201 -23.08 -1.67 -22.24
N THR A 202 -23.10 -0.93 -23.34
CA THR A 202 -23.35 -1.39 -24.70
C THR A 202 -22.54 -0.53 -25.66
N LEU A 203 -21.75 -1.16 -26.53
CA LEU A 203 -21.07 -0.47 -27.62
C LEU A 203 -21.87 -0.71 -28.91
N TRP A 204 -22.47 0.35 -29.44
CA TRP A 204 -23.19 0.31 -30.70
C TRP A 204 -22.22 0.30 -31.87
N VAL A 205 -22.34 -0.74 -32.70
CA VAL A 205 -21.55 -0.87 -33.93
C VAL A 205 -22.49 -0.82 -35.13
N ASP A 206 -22.98 0.38 -35.48
CA ASP A 206 -23.66 0.58 -36.76
C ASP A 206 -22.64 0.73 -37.89
N ALA A 207 -22.33 -0.37 -38.56
CA ALA A 207 -21.36 -0.49 -39.65
C ALA A 207 -21.48 0.57 -40.77
N SER A 208 -22.60 1.31 -40.85
CA SER A 208 -22.82 2.37 -41.83
C SER A 208 -22.28 3.75 -41.44
N LEU A 209 -21.97 3.99 -40.15
CA LEU A 209 -21.46 5.26 -39.63
C LEU A 209 -19.97 5.17 -39.28
N SER A 210 -19.20 6.22 -39.56
CA SER A 210 -17.81 6.32 -39.10
C SER A 210 -17.74 6.46 -37.57
N GLU A 211 -16.66 5.95 -36.96
CA GLU A 211 -16.44 6.01 -35.50
C GLU A 211 -16.49 7.45 -34.96
N GLU A 212 -15.96 8.40 -35.72
CA GLU A 212 -15.89 9.83 -35.38
C GLU A 212 -17.29 10.48 -35.32
N LYS A 213 -18.19 10.15 -36.25
CA LYS A 213 -19.60 10.61 -36.22
C LYS A 213 -20.35 10.00 -35.05
N ARG A 214 -20.14 8.71 -34.75
CA ARG A 214 -20.79 8.02 -33.63
C ARG A 214 -20.39 8.61 -32.28
N LEU A 215 -19.09 8.86 -32.06
CA LEU A 215 -18.61 9.48 -30.82
C LEU A 215 -19.25 10.86 -30.63
N THR A 216 -19.36 11.64 -31.71
CA THR A 216 -20.00 12.97 -31.67
C THR A 216 -21.48 12.89 -31.25
N GLU A 217 -22.26 11.96 -31.80
CA GLU A 217 -23.67 11.78 -31.44
C GLU A 217 -23.87 11.35 -29.97
N ILE A 218 -23.03 10.43 -29.47
CA ILE A 218 -23.05 9.98 -28.06
C ILE A 218 -22.71 11.15 -27.12
N PHE A 219 -21.70 11.96 -27.45
CA PHE A 219 -21.32 13.11 -26.62
C PHE A 219 -22.38 14.22 -26.63
N LEU A 220 -23.17 14.34 -27.70
CA LEU A 220 -24.25 15.32 -27.84
C LEU A 220 -25.61 14.82 -27.34
N GLY A 221 -25.75 13.53 -27.02
CA GLY A 221 -27.01 12.94 -26.55
C GLY A 221 -28.11 12.92 -27.61
N THR A 222 -27.75 12.91 -28.90
CA THR A 222 -28.67 13.00 -30.04
C THR A 222 -28.96 11.64 -30.68
N GLU A 223 -28.75 10.54 -29.95
CA GLU A 223 -29.01 9.21 -30.47
C GLU A 223 -30.49 8.98 -30.80
N THR A 224 -30.76 8.41 -31.99
CA THR A 224 -32.12 8.26 -32.56
C THR A 224 -32.67 6.82 -32.49
N TYR A 225 -31.93 5.88 -31.90
CA TYR A 225 -32.28 4.45 -31.86
C TYR A 225 -32.26 3.87 -30.44
N ALA A 226 -33.14 2.89 -30.17
CA ALA A 226 -33.28 2.27 -28.85
C ALA A 226 -32.10 1.33 -28.53
N LEU A 227 -31.39 1.59 -27.42
CA LEU A 227 -30.24 0.83 -26.89
C LEU A 227 -30.44 -0.69 -26.99
N THR A 228 -29.78 -1.38 -27.93
CA THR A 228 -29.79 -2.86 -27.99
C THR A 228 -28.45 -3.46 -27.58
N TYR A 229 -28.57 -4.52 -26.78
CA TYR A 229 -27.50 -5.31 -26.20
C TYR A 229 -26.64 -5.98 -27.29
N ASN A 230 -25.31 -5.88 -27.22
CA ASN A 230 -24.40 -6.57 -28.15
C ASN A 230 -23.82 -7.83 -27.49
N PRO A 231 -24.43 -9.01 -27.69
CA PRO A 231 -23.99 -10.25 -27.05
C PRO A 231 -22.62 -10.75 -27.51
N HIS A 232 -22.04 -10.25 -28.62
CA HIS A 232 -20.73 -10.70 -29.10
C HIS A 232 -19.54 -10.01 -28.44
N LEU A 233 -19.73 -8.79 -27.91
CA LEU A 233 -18.68 -8.07 -27.16
C LEU A 233 -18.73 -8.40 -25.66
N ASP A 234 -19.86 -8.88 -25.16
CA ASP A 234 -20.07 -9.23 -23.75
C ASP A 234 -19.93 -10.73 -23.44
N SER A 235 -19.83 -11.59 -24.45
CA SER A 235 -19.68 -13.06 -24.30
C SER A 235 -18.24 -13.56 -24.26
N LYS A 236 -17.23 -12.68 -24.33
CA LYS A 236 -15.82 -13.04 -24.08
C LYS A 236 -15.40 -12.58 -22.68
N ASN A 237 -16.00 -13.20 -21.67
CA ASN A 237 -15.46 -13.30 -20.32
C ASN A 237 -15.20 -14.77 -20.02
#